data_AF-A0A2E6X7P9-F1
#
_entry.id   AF-A0A2E6X7P9-F1
#
_cell.length_a   1.000
_cell.length_b   1.000
_cell.length_c   1.000
_cell.angle_alpha   90.00
_cell.angle_beta   90.00
_cell.angle_gamma   90.00
#
_symmetry.space_group_name_H-M   'P 1'
#
loop_
_entity.id
_entity.type
_entity.pdbx_description
1 polymer ?
#
loop_
_entity_poly.entity_id
_entity_poly.type
_entity_poly.pdbx_seq_one_letter_code
_entity_poly.pdbx_strand_id
1 'polypeptide(L)'
;MTRISTAAANAILMDQIFRTQKRVLEREIQVSSEKKSQDYEGLAADSRRLVNLENERNMLTHYIHNNDQVDVRLKVIETCLDGVRKVVNDFKNEVLTFSTNEMRNKERVEYIQKRAFENLKQMDFLLNTEVEGRYLFAGSRLEQKAVDFNISTLSSFQTTYDGARVYVPTTRDGQLENLSVNQNMTTEAKNWLAFSRVDGTSGLSSVTSTSGEFANITAGATITISGTTTNDGTYTVSAVRESGTIIDIATTQLTDESTNPVSISYNDQVSPYATKKIIPTVSFTQSSNTITASQSGALSSIAVGSA
;
A
#
# COMPACT_ATOMS: atom_id res chain seq x y z
N MET A 1 20.00 -40.63 -96.50
CA MET A 1 19.17 -39.88 -95.53
C MET A 1 19.19 -40.46 -94.10
N THR A 2 19.98 -41.49 -93.78
CA THR A 2 19.97 -42.19 -92.48
C THR A 2 20.92 -41.63 -91.41
N ARG A 3 21.92 -40.80 -91.77
CA ARG A 3 22.89 -40.25 -90.80
C ARG A 3 22.40 -39.01 -90.05
N ILE A 4 21.51 -38.22 -90.66
CA ILE A 4 20.89 -37.04 -90.04
C ILE A 4 19.84 -37.46 -89.00
N SER A 5 19.11 -38.56 -89.23
CA SER A 5 18.14 -39.11 -88.28
C SER A 5 18.81 -39.70 -87.04
N THR A 6 19.99 -40.33 -87.16
CA THR A 6 20.71 -40.90 -86.00
C THR A 6 21.30 -39.83 -85.10
N ALA A 7 21.85 -38.75 -85.67
CA ALA A 7 22.37 -37.63 -84.89
C ALA A 7 21.22 -36.87 -84.17
N ALA A 8 20.09 -36.66 -84.85
CA ALA A 8 18.90 -36.10 -84.24
C ALA A 8 18.33 -37.00 -83.13
N ALA A 9 18.30 -38.33 -83.32
CA ALA A 9 17.86 -39.27 -82.30
C ALA A 9 18.78 -39.27 -81.06
N ASN A 10 20.10 -39.13 -81.24
CA ASN A 10 21.05 -39.06 -80.14
C ASN A 10 20.94 -37.73 -79.37
N ALA A 11 20.72 -36.61 -80.08
CA ALA A 11 20.44 -35.33 -79.44
C ALA A 11 19.14 -35.37 -78.59
N ILE A 12 18.11 -36.08 -79.06
CA ILE A 12 16.85 -36.30 -78.31
C ILE A 12 17.09 -37.16 -77.07
N LEU A 13 17.87 -38.24 -77.19
CA LEU A 13 18.25 -39.08 -76.04
C LEU A 13 19.04 -38.30 -74.98
N MET A 14 19.98 -37.46 -75.41
CA MET A 14 20.77 -36.63 -74.51
C MET A 14 19.89 -35.58 -73.79
N ASP A 15 18.95 -34.95 -74.50
CA ASP A 15 17.94 -34.05 -73.90
C ASP A 15 17.06 -34.79 -72.87
N GLN A 16 16.62 -36.02 -73.19
CA GLN A 16 15.87 -36.85 -72.24
C GLN A 16 16.69 -37.21 -71.00
N ILE A 17 17.97 -37.57 -71.14
CA ILE A 17 18.88 -37.85 -70.02
C ILE A 17 19.04 -36.61 -69.13
N PHE A 18 19.32 -35.44 -69.71
CA PHE A 18 19.48 -34.21 -68.94
C PHE A 18 18.19 -33.79 -68.23
N ARG A 19 17.02 -33.96 -68.85
CA ARG A 19 15.72 -33.76 -68.19
C ARG A 19 15.50 -34.73 -67.02
N THR A 20 15.93 -35.98 -67.17
CA THR A 20 15.79 -37.00 -66.12
C THR A 20 16.71 -36.70 -64.94
N GLN A 21 17.97 -36.33 -65.21
CA GLN A 21 18.92 -35.90 -64.19
C GLN A 21 18.43 -34.67 -63.43
N LYS A 22 17.89 -33.66 -64.14
CA LYS A 22 17.29 -32.48 -63.51
C LYS A 22 16.14 -32.85 -62.57
N ARG A 23 15.25 -33.75 -62.99
CA ARG A 23 14.13 -34.23 -62.16
C ARG A 23 14.59 -35.04 -60.94
N VAL A 24 15.66 -35.81 -61.07
CA VAL A 24 16.24 -36.55 -59.93
C VAL A 24 16.79 -35.55 -58.91
N LEU A 25 17.58 -34.58 -59.34
CA LEU A 25 18.15 -33.56 -58.46
C LEU A 25 17.07 -32.70 -57.77
N GLU A 26 16.03 -32.29 -58.50
CA GLU A 26 14.90 -31.57 -57.91
C GLU A 26 14.16 -32.41 -56.86
N ARG A 27 13.99 -33.71 -57.09
CA ARG A 27 13.38 -34.62 -56.11
C ARG A 27 14.27 -34.86 -54.90
N GLU A 28 15.57 -35.00 -55.09
CA GLU A 28 16.54 -35.09 -53.99
C GLU A 28 16.46 -33.84 -53.10
N ILE A 29 16.35 -32.65 -53.71
CA ILE A 29 16.15 -31.39 -52.99
C ILE A 29 14.80 -31.38 -52.23
N GLN A 30 13.71 -31.83 -52.85
CA GLN A 30 12.39 -31.90 -52.19
C GLN A 30 12.38 -32.89 -51.03
N VAL A 31 13.06 -34.04 -51.18
CA VAL A 31 13.19 -35.04 -50.12
C VAL A 31 14.04 -34.49 -48.97
N SER A 32 15.15 -33.82 -49.27
CA SER A 32 16.02 -33.26 -48.24
C SER A 32 15.42 -32.06 -47.49
N SER A 33 14.61 -31.24 -48.15
CA SER A 33 13.99 -30.05 -47.55
C SER A 33 12.60 -30.31 -46.98
N GLU A 34 12.01 -31.47 -47.31
CA GLU A 34 10.61 -31.83 -47.05
C GLU A 34 9.59 -30.83 -47.65
N LYS A 35 10.04 -29.94 -48.55
CA LYS A 35 9.21 -28.91 -49.18
C LYS A 35 8.99 -29.21 -50.66
N LYS A 36 7.79 -28.94 -51.15
CA LYS A 36 7.42 -29.10 -52.58
C LYS A 36 8.17 -28.12 -53.50
N SER A 37 8.49 -26.93 -53.01
CA SER A 37 9.31 -25.94 -53.69
C SER A 37 10.08 -25.11 -52.66
N GLN A 38 11.27 -24.64 -53.01
CA GLN A 38 12.04 -23.73 -52.16
C GLN A 38 11.59 -22.28 -52.31
N ASP A 39 11.01 -21.94 -53.46
CA ASP A 39 10.58 -20.59 -53.79
C ASP A 39 9.06 -20.55 -53.99
N TYR A 40 8.48 -19.37 -53.79
CA TYR A 40 7.05 -19.15 -54.05
C TYR A 40 6.66 -19.28 -55.53
N GLU A 41 7.63 -19.26 -56.45
CA GLU A 41 7.39 -19.42 -57.88
C GLU A 41 6.91 -20.84 -58.23
N GLY A 42 7.45 -21.87 -57.56
CA GLY A 42 7.02 -23.26 -57.75
C GLY A 42 5.66 -23.61 -57.12
N LEU A 43 5.01 -22.63 -56.48
CA LEU A 43 3.74 -22.76 -55.76
C LEU A 43 2.69 -21.73 -56.24
N ALA A 44 2.87 -21.08 -57.39
CA ALA A 44 2.14 -19.87 -57.82
C ALA A 44 0.63 -19.79 -57.50
N ALA A 45 -0.11 -20.89 -57.59
CA ALA A 45 -1.54 -20.94 -57.23
C ALA A 45 -1.81 -20.82 -55.72
N ASP A 46 -0.95 -21.40 -54.88
CA ASP A 46 -1.08 -21.47 -53.42
C ASP A 46 -0.22 -20.43 -52.69
N SER A 47 0.70 -19.74 -53.38
CA SER A 47 1.66 -18.80 -52.76
C SER A 47 0.98 -17.73 -51.91
N ARG A 48 -0.16 -17.19 -52.37
CA ARG A 48 -0.95 -16.21 -51.60
C ARG A 48 -1.47 -16.78 -50.29
N ARG A 49 -1.97 -18.02 -50.30
CA ARG A 49 -2.47 -18.70 -49.11
C ARG A 49 -1.33 -19.04 -48.15
N LEU A 50 -0.20 -19.50 -48.68
CA LEU A 50 0.99 -19.80 -47.87
C LEU A 50 1.50 -18.56 -47.14
N VAL A 51 1.68 -17.43 -47.84
CA VAL A 51 2.14 -16.17 -47.23
C VAL A 51 1.16 -15.69 -46.15
N ASN A 52 -0.15 -15.78 -46.40
CA ASN A 52 -1.15 -15.43 -45.38
C ASN A 52 -1.03 -16.33 -44.12
N LEU A 53 -0.86 -17.64 -44.30
CA LEU A 53 -0.65 -18.58 -43.19
C LEU A 53 0.68 -18.34 -42.46
N GLU A 54 1.73 -17.93 -43.17
CA GLU A 54 3.01 -17.57 -42.56
C GLU A 54 2.90 -16.29 -41.72
N ASN A 55 2.21 -15.28 -42.24
CA ASN A 55 1.91 -14.06 -41.49
C ASN A 55 1.04 -14.35 -40.26
N GLU A 56 0.00 -15.16 -40.42
CA GLU A 56 -0.86 -15.59 -39.31
C GLU A 56 -0.07 -16.38 -38.26
N ARG A 57 0.79 -17.32 -38.70
CA ARG A 57 1.68 -18.07 -37.80
C ARG A 57 2.62 -17.13 -37.05
N ASN A 58 3.27 -16.19 -37.72
CA ASN A 58 4.17 -15.22 -37.08
C ASN A 58 3.42 -14.40 -36.03
N MET A 59 2.21 -13.93 -36.33
CA MET A 59 1.36 -13.22 -35.38
C MET A 59 0.98 -14.10 -34.18
N LEU A 60 0.58 -15.35 -34.41
CA LEU A 60 0.31 -16.31 -33.33
C LEU A 60 1.55 -16.60 -32.47
N THR A 61 2.73 -16.73 -33.08
CA THR A 61 4.00 -16.90 -32.36
C THR A 61 4.30 -15.68 -31.48
N HIS A 62 4.06 -14.46 -31.97
CA HIS A 62 4.18 -13.26 -31.14
C HIS A 62 3.20 -13.26 -29.97
N TYR A 63 1.94 -13.69 -30.16
CA TYR A 63 1.00 -13.82 -29.05
C TYR A 63 1.41 -14.87 -28.03
N ILE A 64 1.98 -16.01 -28.45
CA ILE A 64 2.52 -17.02 -27.53
C ILE A 64 3.65 -16.41 -26.69
N HIS A 65 4.60 -15.73 -27.32
CA HIS A 65 5.71 -15.09 -26.60
C HIS A 65 5.23 -14.01 -25.61
N ASN A 66 4.23 -13.23 -25.99
CA ASN A 66 3.61 -12.26 -25.08
C ASN A 66 2.89 -12.96 -23.91
N ASN A 67 2.19 -14.06 -24.18
CA ASN A 67 1.53 -14.84 -23.12
C ASN A 67 2.54 -15.46 -22.16
N ASP A 68 3.70 -15.93 -22.64
CA ASP A 68 4.78 -16.44 -21.79
C ASP A 68 5.30 -15.34 -20.85
N GLN A 69 5.45 -14.10 -21.35
CA GLN A 69 5.83 -12.95 -20.51
C GLN A 69 4.75 -12.61 -19.48
N VAL A 70 3.48 -12.65 -19.87
CA VAL A 70 2.34 -12.43 -18.97
C VAL A 70 2.29 -13.52 -17.89
N ASP A 71 2.54 -14.78 -18.24
CA ASP A 71 2.59 -15.90 -17.30
C ASP A 71 3.68 -15.71 -16.24
N VAL A 72 4.89 -15.32 -16.66
CA VAL A 72 5.97 -14.97 -15.72
C VAL A 72 5.54 -13.85 -14.77
N ARG A 73 4.90 -12.79 -15.28
CA ARG A 73 4.41 -11.68 -14.45
C ARG A 73 3.32 -12.14 -13.47
N LEU A 74 2.36 -12.95 -13.91
CA LEU A 74 1.30 -13.48 -13.05
C LEU A 74 1.86 -14.37 -11.93
N LYS A 75 2.87 -15.20 -12.22
CA LYS A 75 3.56 -16.01 -11.21
C LYS A 75 4.28 -15.17 -10.15
N VAL A 76 4.92 -14.08 -10.57
CA VAL A 76 5.55 -13.15 -9.62
C VAL A 76 4.48 -12.44 -8.79
N ILE A 77 3.38 -11.98 -9.40
CA ILE A 77 2.24 -11.39 -8.69
C ILE A 77 1.67 -12.35 -7.65
N GLU A 78 1.43 -13.62 -8.02
CA GLU A 78 0.95 -14.67 -7.12
C GLU A 78 1.88 -14.84 -5.92
N THR A 79 3.19 -14.97 -6.18
CA THR A 79 4.20 -15.10 -5.13
C THR A 79 4.21 -13.89 -4.18
N CYS A 80 4.09 -12.68 -4.73
CA CYS A 80 4.04 -11.44 -3.94
C CYS A 80 2.77 -11.39 -3.08
N LEU A 81 1.61 -11.72 -3.64
CA LEU A 81 0.33 -11.74 -2.93
C LEU A 81 0.30 -12.80 -1.82
N ASP A 82 0.89 -13.97 -2.05
CA ASP A 82 1.08 -14.99 -1.02
C ASP A 82 2.01 -14.51 0.10
N GLY A 83 3.07 -13.77 -0.24
CA GLY A 83 3.92 -13.09 0.73
C GLY A 83 3.13 -12.10 1.59
N VAL A 84 2.34 -11.23 0.96
CA VAL A 84 1.50 -10.23 1.66
C VAL A 84 0.50 -10.94 2.58
N ARG A 85 -0.16 -11.99 2.10
CA ARG A 85 -1.10 -12.79 2.89
C ARG A 85 -0.43 -13.40 4.12
N LYS A 86 0.80 -13.90 4.01
CA LYS A 86 1.55 -14.44 5.15
C LYS A 86 1.87 -13.35 6.17
N VAL A 87 2.44 -12.23 5.73
CA VAL A 87 2.76 -11.07 6.60
C VAL A 87 1.53 -10.61 7.40
N VAL A 88 0.37 -10.49 6.76
CA VAL A 88 -0.88 -10.08 7.42
C VAL A 88 -1.35 -11.13 8.44
N ASN A 89 -1.30 -12.42 8.11
CA ASN A 89 -1.71 -13.48 9.03
C ASN A 89 -0.77 -13.62 10.22
N ASP A 90 0.54 -13.50 10.00
CA ASP A 90 1.55 -13.54 11.04
C ASP A 90 1.36 -12.39 12.02
N PHE A 91 1.18 -11.16 11.51
CA PHE A 91 0.87 -10.02 12.35
C PHE A 91 -0.44 -10.18 13.12
N LYS A 92 -1.50 -10.68 12.47
CA LYS A 92 -2.78 -10.96 13.14
C LYS A 92 -2.61 -11.92 14.32
N ASN A 93 -1.84 -12.99 14.14
CA ASN A 93 -1.56 -13.96 15.20
C ASN A 93 -0.76 -13.33 16.36
N GLU A 94 0.20 -12.46 16.06
CA GLU A 94 0.94 -11.70 17.07
C GLU A 94 0.03 -10.76 17.86
N VAL A 95 -0.89 -10.05 17.19
CA VAL A 95 -1.88 -9.16 17.84
C VAL A 95 -2.86 -9.96 18.72
N LEU A 96 -3.35 -11.11 18.25
CA LEU A 96 -4.21 -11.98 19.05
C LEU A 96 -3.50 -12.47 20.31
N THR A 97 -2.25 -12.92 20.18
CA THR A 97 -1.40 -13.32 21.30
C THR A 97 -1.10 -12.16 22.25
N PHE A 98 -0.99 -10.94 21.70
CA PHE A 98 -0.83 -9.73 22.50
C PHE A 98 -2.09 -9.46 23.35
N SER A 99 -3.28 -9.60 22.77
CA SER A 99 -4.58 -9.30 23.37
C SER A 99 -5.01 -10.22 24.52
N THR A 100 -4.56 -11.48 24.51
CA THR A 100 -4.94 -12.49 25.51
C THR A 100 -4.13 -12.42 26.81
N ASN A 101 -3.04 -11.65 26.83
CA ASN A 101 -2.15 -11.56 27.98
C ASN A 101 -2.50 -10.33 28.85
N GLU A 102 -2.91 -10.57 30.09
CA GLU A 102 -3.48 -9.59 31.03
C GLU A 102 -2.52 -8.47 31.47
N MET A 103 -1.19 -8.65 31.35
CA MET A 103 -0.22 -7.58 31.62
C MET A 103 0.32 -6.98 30.32
N ARG A 104 -0.19 -5.78 30.00
CA ARG A 104 0.34 -4.86 28.98
C ARG A 104 1.65 -4.23 29.49
N ASN A 105 2.70 -5.06 29.56
CA ASN A 105 4.03 -4.60 29.91
C ASN A 105 4.60 -3.71 28.78
N LYS A 106 5.34 -2.66 29.14
CA LYS A 106 5.94 -1.69 28.20
C LYS A 106 6.78 -2.39 27.12
N GLU A 107 7.63 -3.35 27.50
CA GLU A 107 8.46 -4.07 26.51
C GLU A 107 7.61 -4.84 25.49
N ARG A 108 6.44 -5.36 25.88
CA ARG A 108 5.54 -6.08 24.97
C ARG A 108 4.83 -5.13 23.99
N VAL A 109 4.45 -3.94 24.47
CA VAL A 109 3.88 -2.88 23.62
C VAL A 109 4.91 -2.40 22.60
N GLU A 110 6.14 -2.17 23.03
CA GLU A 110 7.25 -1.78 22.12
C GLU A 110 7.56 -2.89 21.11
N TYR A 111 7.53 -4.15 21.54
CA TYR A 111 7.72 -5.29 20.66
C TYR A 111 6.65 -5.37 19.57
N ILE A 112 5.36 -5.32 19.92
CA ILE A 112 4.28 -5.42 18.91
C ILE A 112 4.28 -4.21 17.96
N GLN A 113 4.62 -3.01 18.44
CA GLN A 113 4.79 -1.82 17.60
C GLN A 113 5.96 -1.99 16.61
N LYS A 114 7.09 -2.52 17.08
CA LYS A 114 8.24 -2.83 16.22
C LYS A 114 7.88 -3.87 15.15
N ARG A 115 7.16 -4.93 15.53
CA ARG A 115 6.68 -5.94 14.58
C ARG A 115 5.69 -5.37 13.57
N ALA A 116 4.77 -4.52 14.00
CA ALA A 116 3.85 -3.83 13.10
C ALA A 116 4.61 -3.00 12.04
N PHE A 117 5.61 -2.24 12.47
CA PHE A 117 6.48 -1.49 11.58
C PHE A 117 7.27 -2.38 10.61
N GLU A 118 7.88 -3.47 11.10
CA GLU A 118 8.61 -4.43 10.25
C GLU A 118 7.70 -5.09 9.20
N ASN A 119 6.49 -5.48 9.60
CA ASN A 119 5.51 -6.10 8.70
C ASN A 119 5.01 -5.10 7.64
N LEU A 120 4.77 -3.84 8.00
CA LEU A 120 4.44 -2.79 7.03
C LEU A 120 5.58 -2.57 6.02
N LYS A 121 6.84 -2.58 6.47
CA LYS A 121 8.00 -2.47 5.57
C LYS A 121 8.12 -3.68 4.63
N GLN A 122 7.82 -4.88 5.11
CA GLN A 122 7.80 -6.07 4.26
C GLN A 122 6.68 -5.99 3.21
N MET A 123 5.52 -5.50 3.60
CA MET A 123 4.39 -5.29 2.69
C MET A 123 4.70 -4.21 1.64
N ASP A 124 5.35 -3.12 2.03
CA ASP A 124 5.87 -2.08 1.13
C ASP A 124 6.83 -2.67 0.08
N PHE A 125 7.77 -3.52 0.53
CA PHE A 125 8.71 -4.18 -0.36
C PHE A 125 8.01 -5.10 -1.37
N LEU A 126 7.06 -5.93 -0.92
CA LEU A 126 6.34 -6.88 -1.78
C LEU A 126 5.44 -6.16 -2.80
N LEU A 127 4.71 -5.12 -2.37
CA LEU A 127 3.82 -4.34 -3.24
C LEU A 127 4.58 -3.43 -4.21
N ASN A 128 5.86 -3.16 -3.95
CA ASN A 128 6.76 -2.45 -4.86
C ASN A 128 7.74 -3.39 -5.58
N THR A 129 7.38 -4.67 -5.77
CA THR A 129 8.21 -5.60 -6.55
C THR A 129 8.28 -5.17 -8.02
N GLU A 130 9.50 -5.18 -8.56
CA GLU A 130 9.80 -4.78 -9.93
C GLU A 130 10.14 -6.00 -10.80
N VAL A 131 9.62 -6.01 -12.02
CA VAL A 131 10.01 -6.96 -13.08
C VAL A 131 10.28 -6.14 -14.33
N GLU A 132 11.49 -6.26 -14.89
CA GLU A 132 11.91 -5.57 -16.12
C GLU A 132 11.80 -4.03 -16.07
N GLY A 133 12.16 -3.37 -14.96
CA GLY A 133 12.06 -1.90 -14.88
C GLY A 133 10.66 -1.40 -14.53
N ARG A 134 9.70 -2.29 -14.27
CA ARG A 134 8.29 -1.95 -14.11
C ARG A 134 7.73 -2.48 -12.80
N TYR A 135 7.02 -1.63 -12.07
CA TYR A 135 6.28 -2.04 -10.88
C TYR A 135 5.04 -2.84 -11.28
N LEU A 136 4.90 -4.05 -10.72
CA LEU A 136 3.81 -4.96 -11.07
C LEU A 136 2.43 -4.47 -10.61
N PHE A 137 2.39 -3.73 -9.50
CA PHE A 137 1.16 -3.28 -8.86
C PHE A 137 0.79 -1.82 -9.14
N ALA A 138 1.60 -1.10 -9.93
CA ALA A 138 1.40 0.34 -10.18
C ALA A 138 0.36 0.64 -11.29
N GLY A 139 -0.30 -0.41 -11.82
CA GLY A 139 -1.33 -0.27 -12.84
C GLY A 139 -0.80 0.37 -14.12
N SER A 140 -1.35 1.52 -14.51
CA SER A 140 -0.91 2.25 -15.71
C SER A 140 0.38 3.06 -15.51
N ARG A 141 0.83 3.28 -14.27
CA ARG A 141 2.02 4.08 -13.93
C ARG A 141 3.21 3.20 -13.59
N LEU A 142 3.73 2.51 -14.60
CA LEU A 142 4.74 1.45 -14.42
C LEU A 142 6.09 1.91 -13.85
N GLU A 143 6.42 3.21 -13.97
CA GLU A 143 7.70 3.80 -13.53
C GLU A 143 7.65 4.43 -12.12
N GLN A 144 6.46 4.46 -11.51
CA GLN A 144 6.28 5.00 -10.16
C GLN A 144 6.01 3.87 -9.17
N LYS A 145 6.59 3.94 -7.97
CA LYS A 145 6.26 3.02 -6.87
C LYS A 145 4.74 2.92 -6.71
N ALA A 146 4.25 1.68 -6.61
CA ALA A 146 2.82 1.39 -6.53
C ALA A 146 2.23 1.85 -5.20
N VAL A 147 2.99 1.68 -4.11
CA VAL A 147 2.56 2.01 -2.74
C VAL A 147 3.70 2.73 -2.04
N ASP A 148 3.37 3.75 -1.25
CA ASP A 148 4.29 4.36 -0.30
C ASP A 148 3.50 4.71 0.96
N PHE A 149 3.86 4.08 2.08
CA PHE A 149 3.20 4.34 3.36
C PHE A 149 3.75 5.58 4.07
N ASN A 150 4.83 6.20 3.56
CA ASN A 150 5.51 7.35 4.15
C ASN A 150 5.96 7.13 5.61
N ILE A 151 6.28 5.87 5.96
CA ILE A 151 6.70 5.46 7.30
C ILE A 151 8.07 4.79 7.17
N SER A 152 9.13 5.58 7.35
CA SER A 152 10.51 5.13 7.17
C SER A 152 11.20 4.71 8.47
N THR A 153 10.67 5.15 9.62
CA THR A 153 11.23 4.87 10.95
C THR A 153 10.15 4.44 11.93
N LEU A 154 10.56 3.73 12.99
CA LEU A 154 9.67 3.37 14.10
C LEU A 154 9.08 4.61 14.78
N SER A 155 9.84 5.71 14.88
CA SER A 155 9.32 6.96 15.43
C SER A 155 8.24 7.56 14.55
N SER A 156 8.45 7.59 13.23
CA SER A 156 7.42 8.01 12.27
C SER A 156 6.17 7.12 12.34
N PHE A 157 6.34 5.81 12.49
CA PHE A 157 5.23 4.88 12.71
C PHE A 157 4.44 5.22 13.99
N GLN A 158 5.15 5.46 15.09
CA GLN A 158 4.54 5.79 16.39
C GLN A 158 3.86 7.17 16.39
N THR A 159 4.35 8.14 15.62
CA THR A 159 3.66 9.43 15.46
C THR A 159 2.43 9.32 14.57
N THR A 160 2.48 8.45 13.56
CA THR A 160 1.35 8.23 12.65
C THR A 160 0.26 7.38 13.31
N TYR A 161 0.64 6.43 14.17
CA TYR A 161 -0.29 5.53 14.86
C TYR A 161 0.03 5.51 16.36
N ASP A 162 -0.43 6.54 17.07
CA ASP A 162 -0.23 6.64 18.53
C ASP A 162 -1.31 5.86 19.32
N GLY A 163 -2.39 5.43 18.65
CA GLY A 163 -3.52 4.70 19.25
C GLY A 163 -4.40 5.55 20.18
N ALA A 164 -4.09 6.84 20.35
CA ALA A 164 -4.79 7.77 21.23
C ALA A 164 -5.45 8.92 20.44
N ARG A 165 -4.69 9.59 19.57
CA ARG A 165 -5.16 10.67 18.69
C ARG A 165 -5.33 10.21 17.25
N VAL A 166 -4.48 9.29 16.80
CA VAL A 166 -4.50 8.72 15.46
C VAL A 166 -4.54 7.21 15.53
N TYR A 167 -5.65 6.64 15.07
CA TYR A 167 -5.86 5.20 14.92
C TYR A 167 -6.15 4.85 13.46
N VAL A 168 -5.91 3.58 13.09
CA VAL A 168 -6.22 3.08 11.74
C VAL A 168 -7.73 3.23 11.50
N PRO A 169 -8.16 3.89 10.40
CA PRO A 169 -9.56 4.03 10.06
C PRO A 169 -10.23 2.65 10.03
N THR A 170 -11.39 2.52 10.67
CA THR A 170 -12.20 1.29 10.62
C THR A 170 -13.02 1.21 9.32
N THR A 171 -12.99 2.26 8.51
CA THR A 171 -13.68 2.39 7.23
C THR A 171 -12.67 2.68 6.11
N ARG A 172 -12.96 2.19 4.90
CA ARG A 172 -12.14 2.43 3.69
C ARG A 172 -12.27 3.87 3.18
N ASP A 173 -13.19 4.66 3.72
CA ASP A 173 -13.61 5.95 3.19
C ASP A 173 -12.64 7.10 3.53
N GLY A 174 -11.69 6.89 4.45
CA GLY A 174 -10.70 7.90 4.84
C GLY A 174 -9.60 8.21 3.83
N GLN A 175 -9.60 7.61 2.62
CA GLN A 175 -8.49 7.67 1.67
C GLN A 175 -8.82 8.24 0.28
N LEU A 176 -10.05 8.69 0.02
CA LEU A 176 -10.46 9.03 -1.36
C LEU A 176 -10.33 10.50 -1.76
N GLU A 177 -10.07 11.43 -0.83
CA GLU A 177 -9.94 12.84 -1.19
C GLU A 177 -9.13 13.62 -0.13
N ASN A 178 -8.09 14.34 -0.55
CA ASN A 178 -7.38 15.28 0.32
C ASN A 178 -8.05 16.65 0.23
N LEU A 179 -8.97 16.94 1.15
CA LEU A 179 -9.64 18.22 1.26
C LEU A 179 -8.85 19.17 2.17
N SER A 180 -8.44 20.32 1.64
CA SER A 180 -7.82 21.38 2.43
C SER A 180 -8.72 22.61 2.44
N VAL A 181 -9.08 23.07 3.64
CA VAL A 181 -9.89 24.27 3.85
C VAL A 181 -9.12 25.21 4.76
N ASN A 182 -8.83 26.43 4.30
CA ASN A 182 -8.06 27.44 5.03
C ASN A 182 -8.90 28.67 5.44
N GLN A 183 -10.15 28.74 5.00
CA GLN A 183 -11.11 29.80 5.31
C GLN A 183 -12.53 29.24 5.20
N ASN A 184 -13.50 29.89 5.84
CA ASN A 184 -14.91 29.52 5.70
C ASN A 184 -15.33 29.57 4.22
N MET A 185 -15.97 28.52 3.71
CA MET A 185 -16.30 28.42 2.28
C MET A 185 -17.46 29.32 1.85
N THR A 186 -18.24 29.83 2.81
CA THR A 186 -19.40 30.70 2.56
C THR A 186 -19.10 32.18 2.78
N THR A 187 -18.30 32.49 3.81
CA THR A 187 -18.07 33.85 4.31
C THR A 187 -16.62 34.31 4.18
N GLU A 188 -15.69 33.42 3.78
CA GLU A 188 -14.26 33.68 3.66
C GLU A 188 -13.56 34.11 4.97
N ALA A 189 -14.24 33.99 6.12
CA ALA A 189 -13.69 34.29 7.43
C ALA A 189 -12.51 33.36 7.77
N LYS A 190 -11.46 33.89 8.41
CA LYS A 190 -10.27 33.14 8.84
C LYS A 190 -10.34 32.60 10.27
N ASN A 191 -11.27 33.10 11.07
CA ASN A 191 -11.56 32.69 12.45
C ASN A 191 -12.87 31.89 12.54
N TRP A 192 -13.00 30.87 11.69
CA TRP A 192 -14.27 30.20 11.42
C TRP A 192 -14.42 28.85 12.14
N LEU A 193 -13.37 28.42 12.84
CA LEU A 193 -13.33 27.19 13.61
C LEU A 193 -13.24 27.49 15.11
N ALA A 194 -14.10 26.84 15.89
CA ALA A 194 -14.05 26.81 17.33
C ALA A 194 -13.68 25.41 17.81
N PHE A 195 -12.78 25.34 18.79
CA PHE A 195 -12.34 24.10 19.40
C PHE A 195 -12.88 24.03 20.82
N SER A 196 -13.62 22.98 21.14
CA SER A 196 -14.12 22.73 22.48
C SER A 196 -13.90 21.27 22.86
N ARG A 197 -13.98 20.92 24.14
CA ARG A 197 -14.09 19.52 24.57
C ARG A 197 -15.54 19.04 24.42
N VAL A 198 -15.78 17.75 24.15
CA VAL A 198 -17.14 17.20 24.05
C VAL A 198 -17.71 16.96 25.45
N ASP A 199 -17.04 16.15 26.28
CA ASP A 199 -17.48 15.80 27.62
C ASP A 199 -16.36 15.28 28.55
N GLY A 200 -16.77 14.91 29.76
CA GLY A 200 -15.97 14.44 30.89
C GLY A 200 -15.35 13.02 30.76
N THR A 201 -15.78 12.26 29.74
CA THR A 201 -15.77 10.79 29.85
C THR A 201 -15.40 10.09 28.55
N SER A 202 -15.62 10.72 27.40
CA SER A 202 -15.39 10.12 26.08
C SER A 202 -13.96 10.26 25.56
N GLY A 203 -13.15 11.16 26.13
CA GLY A 203 -11.83 11.51 25.55
C GLY A 203 -11.92 12.28 24.22
N LEU A 204 -13.10 12.78 23.86
CA LEU A 204 -13.33 13.48 22.60
C LEU A 204 -13.29 15.01 22.76
N SER A 205 -12.80 15.68 21.72
CA SER A 205 -12.92 17.12 21.51
C SER A 205 -13.75 17.41 20.26
N SER A 206 -14.46 18.53 20.23
CA SER A 206 -15.28 18.99 19.11
C SER A 206 -14.58 20.13 18.36
N VAL A 207 -14.60 20.05 17.04
CA VAL A 207 -14.32 21.18 16.16
C VAL A 207 -15.64 21.63 15.54
N THR A 208 -16.03 22.86 15.81
CA THR A 208 -17.26 23.46 15.31
C THR A 208 -16.93 24.50 14.27
N SER A 209 -17.51 24.36 13.07
CA SER A 209 -17.50 25.38 12.04
C SER A 209 -18.75 26.26 12.14
N THR A 210 -18.72 27.41 11.47
CA THR A 210 -19.89 28.30 11.33
C THR A 210 -20.86 27.82 10.23
N SER A 211 -20.42 26.93 9.34
CA SER A 211 -21.22 26.32 8.26
C SER A 211 -20.91 24.81 8.11
N GLY A 212 -21.53 24.14 7.14
CA GLY A 212 -21.38 22.70 6.90
C GLY A 212 -20.10 22.26 6.17
N GLU A 213 -18.92 22.85 6.50
CA GLU A 213 -17.65 22.53 5.81
C GLU A 213 -17.22 21.07 5.98
N PHE A 214 -17.66 20.38 7.03
CA PHE A 214 -17.30 18.99 7.29
C PHE A 214 -18.29 17.99 6.69
N ALA A 215 -19.22 18.42 5.83
CA ALA A 215 -20.23 17.54 5.25
C ALA A 215 -19.65 16.39 4.42
N ASN A 216 -18.47 16.61 3.81
CA ASN A 216 -17.76 15.60 3.03
C ASN A 216 -16.77 14.77 3.86
N ILE A 217 -16.64 15.05 5.16
CA ILE A 217 -15.82 14.26 6.07
C ILE A 217 -16.65 13.10 6.60
N THR A 218 -16.04 11.93 6.74
CA THR A 218 -16.68 10.73 7.30
C THR A 218 -15.95 10.31 8.59
N ALA A 219 -16.68 9.69 9.52
CA ALA A 219 -16.09 9.09 10.70
C ALA A 219 -15.00 8.05 10.31
N GLY A 220 -13.86 8.12 10.99
CA GLY A 220 -12.64 7.37 10.68
C GLY A 220 -11.62 8.14 9.83
N ALA A 221 -11.98 9.27 9.22
CA ALA A 221 -11.03 10.09 8.48
C ALA A 221 -9.97 10.72 9.41
N THR A 222 -8.76 10.89 8.90
CA THR A 222 -7.69 11.63 9.58
C THR A 222 -7.66 13.06 9.06
N ILE A 223 -7.62 14.02 9.97
CA ILE A 223 -7.47 15.44 9.65
C ILE A 223 -6.17 15.97 10.24
N THR A 224 -5.58 16.97 9.59
CA THR A 224 -4.46 17.73 10.13
C THR A 224 -4.91 19.15 10.41
N ILE A 225 -4.81 19.56 11.67
CA ILE A 225 -5.02 20.95 12.09
C ILE A 225 -3.64 21.60 12.17
N SER A 226 -3.50 22.76 11.55
CA SER A 226 -2.26 23.55 11.57
C SER A 226 -2.57 25.04 11.60
N GLY A 227 -1.63 25.85 12.11
CA GLY A 227 -1.76 27.31 12.17
C GLY A 227 -2.50 27.82 13.40
N THR A 228 -2.69 26.99 14.42
CA THR A 228 -3.21 27.38 15.75
C THR A 228 -2.08 27.55 16.75
N THR A 229 -2.36 28.14 17.92
CA THR A 229 -1.36 28.31 18.98
C THR A 229 -1.02 27.03 19.75
N THR A 230 -1.95 26.08 19.87
CA THR A 230 -1.82 24.92 20.77
C THR A 230 -2.43 23.62 20.26
N ASN A 231 -3.23 23.66 19.20
CA ASN A 231 -4.07 22.54 18.76
C ASN A 231 -3.58 21.95 17.43
N ASP A 232 -2.35 22.30 17.03
CA ASP A 232 -1.73 21.77 15.82
C ASP A 232 -1.42 20.29 16.02
N GLY A 233 -1.83 19.47 15.05
CA GLY A 233 -1.68 18.03 15.12
C GLY A 233 -2.55 17.27 14.14
N THR A 234 -2.34 15.97 14.11
CA THR A 234 -3.17 15.02 13.35
C THR A 234 -4.17 14.36 14.30
N TYR A 235 -5.42 14.26 13.87
CA TYR A 235 -6.52 13.73 14.66
C TYR A 235 -7.40 12.82 13.82
N THR A 236 -7.93 11.76 14.42
CA THR A 236 -8.97 10.93 13.79
C THR A 236 -10.36 11.43 14.17
N VAL A 237 -11.24 11.54 13.17
CA VAL A 237 -12.64 11.93 13.33
C VAL A 237 -13.44 10.74 13.87
N SER A 238 -14.04 10.90 15.04
CA SER A 238 -14.90 9.91 15.67
C SER A 238 -16.34 10.01 15.15
N ALA A 239 -16.86 11.22 14.99
CA ALA A 239 -18.21 11.46 14.51
C ALA A 239 -18.32 12.79 13.75
N VAL A 240 -19.30 12.86 12.85
CA VAL A 240 -19.72 14.10 12.17
C VAL A 240 -21.16 14.38 12.55
N ARG A 241 -21.43 15.55 13.10
CA ARG A 241 -22.73 15.97 13.65
C ARG A 241 -23.25 17.21 12.93
N GLU A 242 -24.54 17.48 13.09
CA GLU A 242 -25.22 18.69 12.60
C GLU A 242 -24.94 18.97 11.12
N SER A 243 -25.15 17.95 10.27
CA SER A 243 -24.99 18.03 8.81
C SER A 243 -23.62 18.55 8.35
N GLY A 244 -22.55 18.24 9.09
CA GLY A 244 -21.18 18.64 8.73
C GLY A 244 -20.72 19.95 9.37
N THR A 245 -21.43 20.47 10.35
CA THR A 245 -21.01 21.69 11.08
C THR A 245 -20.09 21.36 12.25
N ILE A 246 -20.20 20.16 12.82
CA ILE A 246 -19.43 19.74 13.99
C ILE A 246 -18.77 18.41 13.70
N ILE A 247 -17.50 18.27 14.07
CA ILE A 247 -16.79 16.99 14.11
C ILE A 247 -16.26 16.71 15.50
N ASP A 248 -16.42 15.48 15.97
CA ASP A 248 -15.78 15.01 17.19
C ASP A 248 -14.50 14.28 16.82
N ILE A 249 -13.41 14.62 17.50
CA ILE A 249 -12.06 14.12 17.26
C ILE A 249 -11.49 13.46 18.52
N ALA A 250 -10.69 12.43 18.33
CA ALA A 250 -10.02 11.75 19.44
C ALA A 250 -8.88 12.60 19.99
N THR A 251 -8.87 12.83 21.30
CA THR A 251 -7.86 13.67 21.97
C THR A 251 -7.38 13.04 23.26
N THR A 252 -6.14 13.34 23.67
CA THR A 252 -5.63 12.94 24.98
C THR A 252 -5.99 14.01 26.00
N GLN A 253 -6.96 13.72 26.88
CA GLN A 253 -7.36 14.61 27.96
C GLN A 253 -7.56 13.82 29.26
N LEU A 254 -7.42 14.49 30.40
CA LEU A 254 -7.84 13.92 31.67
C LEU A 254 -9.35 13.66 31.61
N THR A 255 -9.79 12.48 32.03
CA THR A 255 -11.20 12.13 32.24
C THR A 255 -11.53 12.16 33.72
N ASP A 256 -12.82 12.33 34.04
CA ASP A 256 -13.27 12.18 35.42
C ASP A 256 -13.10 10.72 35.86
N GLU A 257 -12.26 10.52 36.86
CA GLU A 257 -12.01 9.21 37.45
C GLU A 257 -12.23 9.27 38.96
N SER A 258 -12.91 8.25 39.48
CA SER A 258 -13.08 8.07 40.91
C SER A 258 -11.73 7.84 41.59
N THR A 259 -11.73 7.90 42.91
CA THR A 259 -10.56 7.72 43.76
C THR A 259 -9.87 6.37 43.48
N ASN A 260 -8.69 6.39 42.87
CA ASN A 260 -7.91 5.20 42.51
C ASN A 260 -6.44 5.35 42.91
N PRO A 261 -5.73 4.25 43.25
CA PRO A 261 -4.29 4.28 43.45
C PRO A 261 -3.57 4.48 42.11
N VAL A 262 -2.76 5.54 42.00
CA VAL A 262 -2.05 5.90 40.76
C VAL A 262 -0.55 5.95 41.00
N SER A 263 0.23 5.35 40.11
CA SER A 263 1.69 5.45 40.15
C SER A 263 2.15 6.75 39.48
N ILE A 264 2.67 7.70 40.25
CA ILE A 264 3.25 8.94 39.73
C ILE A 264 4.78 8.85 39.86
N SER A 265 5.47 9.02 38.74
CA SER A 265 6.94 9.07 38.67
C SER A 265 7.40 10.48 38.29
N TYR A 266 8.44 10.98 38.93
CA TYR A 266 9.01 12.31 38.69
C TYR A 266 10.53 12.30 38.91
N ASN A 267 11.28 13.18 38.24
CA ASN A 267 12.72 13.27 38.47
C ASN A 267 13.05 13.83 39.85
N ASP A 268 14.09 13.28 40.47
CA ASP A 268 14.58 13.75 41.76
C ASP A 268 15.30 15.09 41.59
N GLN A 269 14.85 16.11 42.33
CA GLN A 269 15.42 17.46 42.30
C GLN A 269 16.89 17.50 42.75
N VAL A 270 17.35 16.48 43.50
CA VAL A 270 18.73 16.36 43.99
C VAL A 270 19.62 15.57 43.02
N SER A 271 19.02 14.68 42.23
CA SER A 271 19.73 13.79 41.29
C SER A 271 18.95 13.76 39.96
N PRO A 272 19.29 14.60 38.97
CA PRO A 272 18.50 14.77 37.75
C PRO A 272 18.44 13.52 36.85
N TYR A 273 19.17 12.46 37.20
CA TYR A 273 19.15 11.17 36.52
C TYR A 273 18.42 10.07 37.33
N ALA A 274 17.92 10.38 38.51
CA ALA A 274 17.19 9.45 39.37
C ALA A 274 15.69 9.76 39.34
N THR A 275 14.87 8.74 39.11
CA THR A 275 13.41 8.86 39.12
C THR A 275 12.86 8.42 40.49
N LYS A 276 12.03 9.25 41.11
CA LYS A 276 11.24 8.90 42.30
C LYS A 276 9.84 8.49 41.89
N LYS A 277 9.26 7.56 42.63
CA LYS A 277 7.91 7.02 42.40
C LYS A 277 7.09 7.08 43.68
N ILE A 278 5.86 7.58 43.57
CA ILE A 278 4.85 7.55 44.62
C ILE A 278 3.59 6.85 44.11
N ILE A 279 2.81 6.27 45.02
CA ILE A 279 1.54 5.60 44.69
C ILE A 279 0.41 6.20 45.54
N PRO A 280 0.08 7.50 45.37
CA PRO A 280 -1.03 8.11 46.08
C PRO A 280 -2.37 7.58 45.56
N THR A 281 -3.37 7.56 46.45
CA THR A 281 -4.76 7.46 46.03
C THR A 281 -5.23 8.86 45.62
N VAL A 282 -5.64 9.03 44.37
CA VAL A 282 -6.03 10.32 43.80
C VAL A 282 -7.34 10.20 43.04
N SER A 283 -8.05 11.31 42.91
CA SER A 283 -9.17 11.49 42.00
C SER A 283 -8.78 12.51 40.93
N PHE A 284 -9.29 12.32 39.73
CA PHE A 284 -9.10 13.25 38.62
C PHE A 284 -10.42 13.97 38.39
N THR A 285 -10.37 15.31 38.45
CA THR A 285 -11.52 16.17 38.14
C THR A 285 -11.19 16.98 36.89
N GLN A 286 -11.84 16.62 35.79
CA GLN A 286 -11.60 17.21 34.47
C GLN A 286 -12.10 18.65 34.36
N SER A 287 -13.22 18.99 35.01
CA SER A 287 -13.78 20.36 34.93
C SER A 287 -12.83 21.43 35.44
N SER A 288 -12.00 21.09 36.44
CA SER A 288 -10.96 21.96 37.02
C SER A 288 -9.54 21.56 36.62
N ASN A 289 -9.35 20.56 35.75
CA ASN A 289 -8.05 19.95 35.43
C ASN A 289 -7.20 19.65 36.68
N THR A 290 -7.84 19.19 37.76
CA THR A 290 -7.20 19.04 39.07
C THR A 290 -7.03 17.57 39.44
N ILE A 291 -5.86 17.21 39.94
CA ILE A 291 -5.58 15.93 40.60
C ILE A 291 -5.67 16.15 42.10
N THR A 292 -6.62 15.49 42.76
CA THR A 292 -6.83 15.63 44.22
C THR A 292 -6.46 14.34 44.91
N ALA A 293 -5.46 14.37 45.79
CA ALA A 293 -5.12 13.23 46.61
C ALA A 293 -6.11 13.04 47.77
N SER A 294 -6.43 11.78 48.07
CA SER A 294 -7.35 11.42 49.15
C SER A 294 -6.76 11.66 50.55
N GLN A 295 -5.44 11.76 50.66
CA GLN A 295 -4.73 12.07 51.90
C GLN A 295 -3.94 13.37 51.76
N SER A 296 -4.03 14.21 52.79
CA SER A 296 -3.26 15.46 52.86
C SER A 296 -1.76 15.16 52.81
N GLY A 297 -1.01 15.93 52.04
CA GLY A 297 0.44 15.78 51.90
C GLY A 297 0.90 14.63 50.99
N ALA A 298 0.00 13.80 50.44
CA ALA A 298 0.40 12.67 49.59
C ALA A 298 1.12 13.08 48.28
N LEU A 299 0.93 14.32 47.82
CA LEU A 299 1.63 14.89 46.65
C LEU A 299 2.74 15.88 47.04
N SER A 300 2.99 16.10 48.33
CA SER A 300 3.94 17.14 48.82
C SER A 300 5.40 16.91 48.40
N SER A 301 5.74 15.69 48.02
CA SER A 301 7.08 15.34 47.54
C SER A 301 7.35 15.75 46.09
N ILE A 302 6.29 16.12 45.34
CA ILE A 302 6.39 16.61 43.97
C ILE A 302 6.54 18.13 44.01
N ALA A 303 7.75 18.64 43.74
CA ALA A 303 8.00 20.07 43.63
C ALA A 303 7.46 20.61 42.29
N VAL A 304 7.05 21.88 42.27
CA VAL A 304 6.67 22.57 41.02
C VAL A 304 7.84 22.54 40.04
N GLY A 305 7.59 22.14 38.80
CA GLY A 305 8.63 22.00 37.77
C GLY A 305 9.38 20.67 37.78
N SER A 306 8.95 19.68 38.58
CA SER A 306 9.44 18.30 38.44
C SER A 306 8.90 17.69 37.14
N ALA A 307 9.80 17.36 36.22
CA ALA A 307 9.51 16.68 34.96
C ALA A 307 9.85 15.19 35.04
#